data_AF-A0A662Q770-F1
#
_entry.id   AF-A0A662Q770-F1
#
_cell.length_a   1.000
_cell.length_b   1.000
_cell.length_c   1.000
_cell.angle_alpha   90.00
_cell.angle_beta   90.00
_cell.angle_gamma   90.00
#
_symmetry.space_group_name_H-M   'P 1'
#
loop_
_entity.id
_entity.type
_entity.pdbx_description
1 polymer ?
#
loop_
_entity_poly.entity_id
_entity_poly.type
_entity_poly.pdbx_seq_one_letter_code
_entity_poly.pdbx_strand_id
1 'polypeptide(L)'
;MSKVVLERTYVIPLRDAYEASRKKRAKKAINIVRRFAERHMKGEEVKISEGVNKLIWSRGAEKPPRRIKVVMRKDEKGVIEVMLPEEAEEKEES
;
A
#
# COMPACT_ATOMS: atom_id res chain seq x y z
N MET A 1 20.43 -10.07 -2.20
CA MET A 1 19.02 -10.47 -2.05
C MET A 1 18.73 -10.57 -0.57
N SER A 2 18.01 -9.61 0.01
CA SER A 2 17.57 -9.66 1.41
C SER A 2 16.53 -10.77 1.55
N LYS A 3 16.62 -11.56 2.63
CA LYS A 3 15.60 -12.56 2.95
C LYS A 3 14.30 -11.83 3.27
N VAL A 4 13.28 -12.09 2.46
CA VAL A 4 11.90 -11.72 2.78
C VAL A 4 11.46 -12.62 3.92
N VAL A 5 11.18 -12.04 5.08
CA VAL A 5 10.84 -12.79 6.30
C VAL A 5 9.36 -13.14 6.33
N LEU A 6 8.52 -12.24 5.83
CA LEU A 6 7.07 -12.41 5.81
C LEU A 6 6.48 -11.77 4.55
N GLU A 7 5.68 -12.55 3.83
CA GLU A 7 4.80 -12.06 2.79
C GLU A 7 3.35 -12.29 3.19
N ARG A 8 2.51 -11.26 3.06
CA ARG A 8 1.07 -11.36 3.32
C ARG A 8 0.29 -10.52 2.33
N THR A 9 -0.80 -11.08 1.83
CA THR A 9 -1.78 -10.36 1.02
C THR A 9 -2.86 -9.78 1.94
N TYR A 10 -3.09 -8.48 1.84
CA TYR A 10 -4.13 -7.78 2.59
C TYR A 10 -5.07 -7.02 1.66
N VAL A 11 -6.31 -6.84 2.11
CA VAL A 11 -7.24 -5.88 1.50
C VAL A 11 -7.40 -4.71 2.45
N ILE A 12 -6.87 -3.55 2.07
CA ILE A 12 -6.93 -2.34 2.89
C ILE A 12 -8.24 -1.59 2.58
N PRO A 13 -9.10 -1.36 3.59
CA PRO A 13 -10.24 -0.46 3.44
C PRO A 13 -9.76 1.00 3.48
N LEU A 14 -10.11 1.78 2.46
CA LEU A 14 -9.80 3.21 2.34
C LEU A 14 -11.03 4.10 2.60
N ARG A 15 -12.08 3.54 3.20
CA ARG A 15 -13.34 4.26 3.50
C ARG A 15 -13.06 5.52 4.34
N ASP A 16 -12.12 5.45 5.27
CA ASP A 16 -11.79 6.54 6.19
C ASP A 16 -11.14 7.73 5.44
N ALA A 17 -10.66 7.53 4.20
CA ALA A 17 -10.20 8.62 3.36
C ALA A 17 -11.33 9.58 2.95
N TYR A 18 -12.58 9.10 2.89
CA TYR A 18 -13.73 9.90 2.45
C TYR A 18 -14.25 10.90 3.49
N GLU A 19 -13.86 10.73 4.75
CA GLU A 19 -14.10 11.69 5.83
C GLU A 19 -13.34 13.01 5.59
N ALA A 20 -12.20 12.93 4.91
CA ALA A 20 -11.45 14.13 4.53
C ALA A 20 -12.13 14.91 3.39
N SER A 21 -11.86 16.21 3.36
CA SER A 21 -12.25 17.09 2.25
C SER A 21 -11.83 16.52 0.89
N ARG A 22 -12.66 16.69 -0.13
CA ARG A 22 -12.53 16.04 -1.45
C ARG A 22 -11.12 16.12 -2.02
N LYS A 23 -10.51 17.31 -2.02
CA LYS A 23 -9.16 17.54 -2.57
C LYS A 23 -8.02 16.83 -1.82
N LYS A 24 -8.26 16.37 -0.58
CA LYS A 24 -7.25 15.76 0.30
C LYS A 24 -7.40 14.24 0.43
N ARG A 25 -8.39 13.63 -0.23
CA ARG A 25 -8.72 12.21 -0.03
C ARG A 25 -7.63 11.26 -0.49
N ALA A 26 -7.05 11.46 -1.68
CA ALA A 26 -5.94 10.63 -2.16
C ALA A 26 -4.73 10.68 -1.20
N LYS A 27 -4.35 11.87 -0.73
CA LYS A 27 -3.30 12.04 0.28
C LYS A 27 -3.63 11.31 1.58
N LYS A 28 -4.89 11.38 2.04
CA LYS A 28 -5.34 10.65 3.23
C LYS A 28 -5.32 9.13 3.01
N ALA A 29 -5.67 8.64 1.83
CA ALA A 29 -5.63 7.23 1.48
C ALA A 29 -4.21 6.67 1.59
N ILE A 30 -3.19 7.37 1.09
CA ILE A 30 -1.78 6.96 1.24
C ILE A 30 -1.38 6.87 2.71
N ASN A 31 -1.78 7.85 3.53
CA ASN A 31 -1.50 7.82 4.97
C ASN A 31 -2.18 6.63 5.67
N ILE A 32 -3.38 6.26 5.24
CA ILE A 32 -4.08 5.07 5.77
C ILE A 32 -3.31 3.80 5.41
N VAL A 33 -2.84 3.67 4.16
CA VAL A 33 -2.01 2.53 3.74
C VAL A 33 -0.74 2.44 4.58
N ARG A 34 -0.04 3.57 4.78
CA ARG A 34 1.17 3.64 5.62
C ARG A 34 0.91 3.17 7.04
N ARG A 35 -0.12 3.72 7.68
CA ARG A 35 -0.51 3.35 9.06
C ARG A 35 -0.96 1.88 9.16
N PHE A 36 -1.61 1.37 8.13
CA PHE A 36 -2.03 -0.04 8.08
C PHE A 36 -0.82 -0.97 8.04
N ALA A 37 0.18 -0.65 7.21
CA ALA A 37 1.43 -1.39 7.09
C ALA A 37 2.21 -1.38 8.42
N GLU A 38 2.41 -0.21 9.03
CA GLU A 38 3.09 -0.06 10.34
C GLU A 38 2.41 -0.91 11.43
N ARG A 39 1.08 -0.85 11.50
CA ARG A 39 0.30 -1.57 12.53
C ARG A 39 0.39 -3.10 12.40
N HIS A 40 0.30 -3.63 11.17
CA HIS A 40 0.18 -5.08 10.96
C HIS A 40 1.53 -5.79 10.86
N MET A 41 2.52 -5.16 10.21
CA MET A 41 3.83 -5.78 9.97
C MET A 41 4.89 -5.37 11.00
N LYS A 42 4.59 -4.38 11.86
CA LYS A 42 5.51 -3.86 12.90
C LYS A 42 6.89 -3.56 12.32
N GLY A 43 6.93 -2.72 11.29
CA GLY A 43 8.16 -2.27 10.64
C GLY A 43 8.43 -0.82 10.95
N GLU A 44 9.69 -0.41 10.82
CA GLU A 44 10.15 0.94 11.12
C GLU A 44 9.96 1.89 9.93
N GLU A 45 10.09 1.36 8.71
CA GLU A 45 9.97 2.13 7.48
C GLU A 45 9.02 1.45 6.49
N VAL A 46 8.14 2.23 5.86
CA VAL A 46 7.20 1.77 4.85
C VAL A 46 7.54 2.38 3.50
N LYS A 47 7.82 1.52 2.52
CA LYS A 47 8.02 1.87 1.12
C LYS A 47 6.79 1.44 0.33
N ILE A 48 6.16 2.40 -0.34
CA ILE A 48 4.96 2.17 -1.15
C ILE A 48 5.42 2.16 -2.62
N SER A 49 5.09 1.09 -3.35
CA SER A 49 5.35 1.00 -4.79
C SER A 49 4.64 2.13 -5.55
N GLU A 50 5.24 2.53 -6.67
CA GLU A 50 4.65 3.51 -7.57
C GLU A 50 3.29 3.03 -8.11
N GLY A 51 3.11 1.73 -8.37
CA GLY A 51 1.84 1.16 -8.81
C GLY A 51 0.70 1.42 -7.84
N VAL A 52 0.93 1.20 -6.55
CA VAL A 52 -0.06 1.47 -5.49
C VAL A 52 -0.42 2.95 -5.50
N ASN A 53 0.58 3.83 -5.64
CA ASN A 53 0.35 5.27 -5.72
C ASN A 53 -0.47 5.64 -6.97
N LYS A 54 -0.07 5.18 -8.17
CA LYS A 54 -0.79 5.40 -9.43
C LYS A 54 -2.25 4.93 -9.33
N LEU A 55 -2.49 3.76 -8.74
CA LEU A 55 -3.85 3.23 -8.58
C LEU A 55 -4.71 4.09 -7.65
N ILE A 56 -4.13 4.62 -6.56
CA ILE A 56 -4.82 5.56 -5.66
C ILE A 56 -5.17 6.87 -6.38
N TRP A 57 -4.26 7.37 -7.23
CA TRP A 57 -4.43 8.64 -7.96
C TRP A 57 -5.12 8.48 -9.33
N SER A 58 -5.42 7.27 -9.78
CA SER A 58 -5.99 6.96 -11.11
C SER A 58 -7.27 7.72 -11.45
N ARG A 59 -8.09 8.01 -10.42
CA ARG A 59 -9.36 8.75 -10.53
C ARG A 59 -9.26 10.19 -10.02
N GLY A 60 -8.04 10.71 -9.89
CA GLY A 60 -7.73 12.01 -9.33
C GLY A 60 -7.80 12.06 -7.79
N ALA A 61 -7.63 13.27 -7.25
CA ALA A 61 -7.53 13.49 -5.81
C ALA A 61 -8.84 13.19 -5.02
N GLU A 62 -10.00 13.30 -5.69
CA GLU A 62 -11.32 13.34 -5.05
C GLU A 62 -12.00 11.98 -4.89
N LYS A 63 -11.63 11.00 -5.72
CA LYS A 63 -12.31 9.69 -5.80
C LYS A 63 -11.31 8.54 -5.70
N PRO A 64 -10.50 8.44 -4.63
CA PRO A 64 -9.64 7.28 -4.46
C PRO A 64 -10.49 5.99 -4.35
N PRO A 65 -9.95 4.83 -4.76
CA PRO A 65 -10.60 3.54 -4.59
C PRO A 65 -11.01 3.29 -3.12
N ARG A 66 -12.15 2.61 -2.90
CA ARG A 66 -12.64 2.32 -1.54
C ARG A 66 -11.93 1.15 -0.86
N ARG A 67 -11.38 0.23 -1.64
CA ARG A 67 -10.64 -0.94 -1.20
C ARG A 67 -9.49 -1.15 -2.17
N ILE A 68 -8.34 -1.55 -1.65
CA ILE A 68 -7.17 -1.92 -2.45
C ILE A 68 -6.62 -3.24 -1.93
N LYS A 69 -6.39 -4.19 -2.83
CA LYS A 69 -5.67 -5.43 -2.51
C LYS A 69 -4.19 -5.13 -2.70
N VAL A 70 -3.38 -5.42 -1.68
CA VAL A 70 -1.94 -5.18 -1.71
C VAL A 70 -1.22 -6.39 -1.15
N VAL A 71 -0.03 -6.64 -1.67
CA VAL A 71 0.92 -7.59 -1.12
C VAL A 71 1.91 -6.79 -0.27
N MET A 72 2.11 -7.21 0.96
CA MET A 72 3.09 -6.63 1.87
C MET A 72 4.23 -7.62 2.07
N ARG A 73 5.45 -7.17 1.82
CA ARG A 73 6.68 -7.89 2.11
C ARG A 73 7.41 -7.20 3.26
N LYS A 74 7.94 -7.98 4.20
CA LYS A 74 8.82 -7.48 5.25
C LYS A 74 10.22 -8.04 5.06
N ASP A 75 11.18 -7.14 4.97
CA ASP A 75 12.60 -7.46 5.01
C ASP A 75 13.09 -7.67 6.45
N GLU A 76 14.19 -8.41 6.59
CA GLU A 76 14.89 -8.65 7.86
C GLU A 76 15.36 -7.35 8.54
N LYS A 77 15.55 -6.27 7.76
CA LYS A 77 15.88 -4.91 8.23
C LYS A 77 14.68 -4.11 8.75
N GLY A 78 13.49 -4.71 8.82
CA GLY A 78 12.29 -4.04 9.32
C GLY A 78 11.61 -3.09 8.33
N VAL A 79 12.05 -3.08 7.06
CA VAL A 79 11.42 -2.32 5.98
C VAL A 79 10.22 -3.09 5.45
N ILE A 80 9.09 -2.41 5.27
CA ILE A 80 7.87 -2.97 4.71
C ILE A 80 7.69 -2.41 3.30
N GLU A 81 7.64 -3.31 2.33
CA GLU A 81 7.32 -2.97 0.94
C GLU A 81 5.86 -3.30 0.65
N VAL A 82 5.12 -2.33 0.13
CA VAL A 82 3.71 -2.47 -0.27
C VAL A 82 3.61 -2.41 -1.79
N MET A 83 3.20 -3.51 -2.40
CA MET A 83 3.08 -3.66 -3.85
C MET A 83 1.64 -4.04 -4.26
N LEU A 84 1.30 -3.78 -5.53
CA LEU A 84 0.07 -4.31 -6.12
C LEU A 84 0.23 -5.82 -6.39
N PRO A 85 -0.87 -6.59 -6.33
CA PRO A 85 -0.84 -8.00 -6.70
C PRO A 85 -0.44 -8.21 -8.16
N GLU A 86 -0.88 -7.34 -9.08
CA GLU A 86 -0.51 -7.41 -10.51
C GLU A 86 1.01 -7.18 -10.72
N GLU A 87 1.62 -6.26 -9.96
CA GLU A 87 3.09 -6.04 -10.02
C GLU A 87 3.90 -7.15 -9.31
N ALA A 88 3.27 -7.90 -8.41
CA ALA A 88 3.93 -9.03 -7.74
C ALA A 88 4.04 -10.24 -8.68
N GLU A 89 3.08 -10.41 -9.60
CA GLU A 89 3.07 -11.46 -10.61
C GLU A 89 4.12 -11.20 -11.72
N GLU A 90 4.26 -9.96 -12.20
CA GLU A 90 5.30 -9.61 -13.21
C GLU A 90 6.75 -9.82 -12.73
N LYS A 91 6.99 -9.81 -11.41
CA LYS A 91 8.33 -10.05 -10.84
C LYS A 91 8.70 -11.53 -10.68
N GLU A 92 7.78 -12.46 -10.88
CA GLU A 92 8.09 -13.90 -10.90
C GLU A 92 8.43 -14.41 -12.32
N GLU A 93 8.11 -13.65 -13.37
CA GLU A 93 8.35 -14.03 -14.77
C GLU A 93 9.62 -13.42 -15.41
N SER A 94 10.51 -12.77 -14.64
CA SER A 94 11.76 -12.16 -15.12
C SER A 94 13.01 -12.62 -14.37
#